data_AF-A0A6G0VU47-F1
#
_entry.id   AF-A0A6G0VU47-F1
#
_cell.length_a   1.000
_cell.length_b   1.000
_cell.length_c   1.000
_cell.angle_alpha   90.00
_cell.angle_beta   90.00
_cell.angle_gamma   90.00
#
_symmetry.space_group_name_H-M   'P 1'
#
loop_
_entity.id
_entity.type
_entity.pdbx_description
1 polymer ?
#
loop_
_entity_poly.entity_id
_entity_poly.type
_entity_poly.pdbx_seq_one_letter_code
_entity_poly.pdbx_strand_id
1 'polypeptide(L)'
;VAEGFKKSVEMHGLKYNKLIGDGDYSVTKRLQEIMPYCPNFFIEKIECRNHLLRNYGTKLTGIVKNTKYPISIRNHIKKNPVRFRSAITKAMDYRSKLQYETKEEKIFGLRKDITNSFRHILGDHRLCEPYFCNGPKPNEINYIDEALTTGLLEEFIQIVNRLANNAEKAALLSHNTSGKYIRTIHKALVQDKSPGDVGKKFLISKEKKNDQRRRLMLFNENVPRNTKHYGPDADYGLAEPLENDEPFDYDEIKLKFLNTLCMNNFSKATEYGKVMESSAIADFEKTMFLKVKPCGLYCDLEYPFLGASPDGVIDDDTIIEVKCPISAKDYDNFIDAFNDKKLPQCELFDKKLKLKKNSNYYYQIQGQMHICKKTKCYFVIYTSYWTSIERVDYDDDFWQTKMAPKLEKSVFK
;
A
#
# COMPACT_ATOMS: atom_id res chain seq x y z
N VAL A 1 7.26 -6.80 -13.65
CA VAL A 1 6.11 -6.12 -13.00
C VAL A 1 4.85 -6.99 -13.05
N ALA A 2 4.23 -7.24 -14.21
CA ALA A 2 2.98 -8.03 -14.27
C ALA A 2 3.04 -9.43 -13.64
N GLU A 3 4.13 -10.18 -13.87
CA GLU A 3 4.35 -11.48 -13.22
C GLU A 3 4.54 -11.36 -11.69
N GLY A 4 5.10 -10.25 -11.21
CA GLY A 4 5.21 -9.98 -9.78
C GLY A 4 3.85 -9.73 -9.12
N PHE A 5 2.90 -9.12 -9.83
CA PHE A 5 1.53 -8.96 -9.34
C PHE A 5 0.78 -10.30 -9.30
N LYS A 6 0.95 -11.17 -10.31
CA LYS A 6 0.36 -12.53 -10.30
C LYS A 6 0.86 -13.36 -9.12
N LYS A 7 2.18 -13.35 -8.89
CA LYS A 7 2.81 -14.14 -7.83
C LYS A 7 2.78 -13.48 -6.46
N SER A 8 2.33 -12.23 -6.34
CA SER A 8 2.35 -11.50 -5.07
C SER A 8 1.54 -12.16 -3.95
N VAL A 9 0.44 -12.83 -4.28
CA VAL A 9 -0.37 -13.56 -3.30
C VAL A 9 0.35 -14.82 -2.83
N GLU A 10 0.96 -15.57 -3.76
CA GLU A 10 1.72 -16.78 -3.47
C GLU A 10 3.00 -16.47 -2.67
N MET A 11 3.78 -15.48 -3.12
CA MET A 11 5.07 -15.14 -2.52
C MET A 11 4.98 -14.34 -1.23
N HIS A 12 3.94 -13.52 -1.07
CA HIS A 12 3.86 -12.54 0.01
C HIS A 12 2.51 -12.50 0.73
N GLY A 13 1.49 -13.23 0.27
CA GLY A 13 0.14 -13.17 0.85
C GLY A 13 -0.57 -11.83 0.63
N LEU A 14 -0.05 -10.96 -0.26
CA LEU A 14 -0.52 -9.58 -0.42
C LEU A 14 -1.13 -9.34 -1.79
N LYS A 15 -2.17 -8.49 -1.82
CA LYS A 15 -2.74 -7.93 -3.06
C LYS A 15 -2.38 -6.46 -3.17
N TYR A 16 -1.81 -6.07 -4.30
CA TYR A 16 -1.42 -4.69 -4.56
C TYR A 16 -2.49 -3.98 -5.38
N ASN A 17 -3.16 -2.99 -4.80
CA ASN A 17 -4.17 -2.18 -5.51
C ASN A 17 -3.59 -0.99 -6.28
N LYS A 18 -2.31 -0.67 -6.09
CA LYS A 18 -1.65 0.51 -6.65
C LYS A 18 -0.30 0.15 -7.27
N LEU A 19 -0.01 0.74 -8.43
CA LEU A 19 1.28 0.65 -9.10
C LEU A 19 1.89 2.04 -9.22
N ILE A 20 3.06 2.25 -8.62
CA ILE A 20 3.87 3.46 -8.83
C ILE A 20 4.81 3.21 -10.00
N GLY A 21 4.74 4.04 -11.03
CA GLY A 21 5.62 3.88 -12.18
C GLY A 21 5.68 5.10 -13.09
N ASP A 22 6.67 5.10 -13.98
CA ASP A 22 6.78 6.06 -15.06
C ASP A 22 5.72 5.81 -16.13
N GLY A 23 5.50 6.80 -17.00
CA GLY A 23 4.45 6.87 -18.03
C GLY A 23 4.31 5.70 -19.03
N ASP A 24 4.99 4.57 -18.86
CA ASP A 24 4.84 3.39 -19.73
C ASP A 24 3.43 2.80 -19.62
N TYR A 25 2.68 2.93 -20.72
CA TYR A 25 1.30 2.47 -20.82
C TYR A 25 1.22 0.94 -20.97
N SER A 26 2.27 0.31 -21.52
CA SER A 26 2.33 -1.12 -21.82
C SER A 26 2.19 -2.03 -20.59
N VAL A 27 2.82 -1.65 -19.47
CA VAL A 27 2.73 -2.42 -18.21
C VAL A 27 1.35 -2.32 -17.60
N THR A 28 0.76 -1.13 -17.62
CA THR A 28 -0.56 -0.83 -17.06
C THR A 28 -1.66 -1.56 -17.84
N LYS A 29 -1.58 -1.50 -19.17
CA LYS A 29 -2.50 -2.21 -20.07
C LYS A 29 -2.42 -3.73 -19.84
N ARG A 30 -1.21 -4.27 -19.76
CA ARG A 30 -1.00 -5.70 -19.49
C ARG A 30 -1.55 -6.14 -18.11
N LEU A 31 -1.48 -5.28 -17.09
CA LEU A 31 -2.07 -5.57 -15.78
C LEU A 31 -3.61 -5.55 -15.81
N GLN A 32 -4.21 -4.66 -16.60
CA GLN A 32 -5.66 -4.61 -16.83
C GLN A 32 -6.16 -5.83 -17.62
N GLU A 33 -5.38 -6.32 -18.59
CA GLU A 33 -5.71 -7.53 -19.35
C GLU A 33 -5.57 -8.81 -18.51
N ILE A 34 -4.53 -8.88 -17.68
CA ILE A 34 -4.22 -10.08 -16.88
C ILE A 34 -5.13 -10.21 -15.66
N MET A 35 -5.63 -9.10 -15.10
CA MET A 35 -6.46 -9.06 -13.88
C MET A 35 -5.96 -10.03 -12.78
N PRO A 36 -4.76 -9.81 -12.22
CA PRO A 36 -4.02 -10.82 -11.45
C PRO A 36 -4.69 -11.27 -10.14
N TYR A 37 -5.78 -10.62 -9.70
CA TYR A 37 -6.42 -10.90 -8.41
C TYR A 37 -7.89 -11.35 -8.57
N CYS A 38 -8.74 -10.51 -9.15
CA CYS A 38 -10.12 -10.84 -9.51
C CYS A 38 -10.71 -9.77 -10.45
N PRO A 39 -11.83 -10.04 -11.15
CA PRO A 39 -12.44 -9.12 -12.11
C PRO A 39 -12.86 -7.75 -11.54
N ASN A 40 -13.10 -7.68 -10.23
CA ASN A 40 -13.52 -6.45 -9.56
C ASN A 40 -12.35 -5.71 -8.86
N PHE A 41 -11.12 -6.16 -9.03
CA PHE A 41 -9.95 -5.57 -8.38
C PHE A 41 -9.01 -4.96 -9.40
N PHE A 42 -9.21 -3.67 -9.65
CA PHE A 42 -8.41 -2.89 -10.58
C PHE A 42 -7.17 -2.32 -9.90
N ILE A 43 -6.04 -2.43 -10.59
CA ILE A 43 -4.78 -1.84 -10.14
C ILE A 43 -4.72 -0.41 -10.65
N GLU A 44 -4.72 0.55 -9.72
CA GLU A 44 -4.61 1.97 -10.04
C GLU A 44 -3.15 2.35 -10.30
N LYS A 45 -2.89 3.00 -11.45
CA LYS A 45 -1.58 3.57 -11.73
C LYS A 45 -1.44 4.94 -11.04
N ILE A 46 -0.35 5.11 -10.31
CA ILE A 46 0.09 6.38 -9.74
C ILE A 46 1.41 6.77 -10.39
N GLU A 47 1.47 8.00 -10.92
CA GLU A 47 2.71 8.52 -11.49
C GLU A 47 3.74 8.80 -10.40
N CYS A 48 5.01 8.47 -10.68
CA CYS A 48 6.06 8.73 -9.70
C CYS A 48 6.39 10.24 -9.61
N ARG A 49 6.87 10.68 -8.44
CA ARG A 49 7.27 12.08 -8.19
C ARG A 49 8.23 12.61 -9.26
N ASN A 50 9.23 11.82 -9.63
CA ASN A 50 10.25 12.24 -10.61
C ASN A 50 9.65 12.39 -12.01
N HIS A 51 8.71 11.52 -12.39
CA HIS A 51 8.00 11.59 -13.66
C HIS A 51 7.14 12.84 -13.73
N LEU A 52 6.39 13.15 -12.67
CA LEU A 52 5.59 14.36 -12.55
C LEU A 52 6.44 15.63 -12.72
N LEU A 53 7.58 15.72 -12.03
CA LEU A 53 8.49 16.86 -12.13
C LEU A 53 9.17 16.97 -13.50
N ARG A 54 9.44 15.84 -14.17
CA ARG A 54 9.96 15.81 -15.54
C ARG A 54 8.91 16.31 -16.52
N ASN A 55 7.67 15.83 -16.42
CA ASN A 55 6.55 16.27 -17.25
C ASN A 55 6.29 17.77 -17.09
N TYR A 56 6.30 18.26 -15.84
CA TYR A 56 6.21 19.68 -15.54
C TYR A 56 7.32 20.48 -16.25
N GLY A 57 8.57 20.05 -16.13
CA GLY A 57 9.70 20.68 -16.81
C GLY A 57 9.59 20.67 -18.34
N THR A 58 9.07 19.59 -18.93
CA THR A 58 8.83 19.50 -20.38
C THR A 58 7.79 20.52 -20.83
N LYS A 59 6.71 20.72 -20.05
CA LYS A 59 5.68 21.72 -20.34
C LYS A 59 6.22 23.15 -20.24
N LEU A 60 7.02 23.46 -19.22
CA LEU A 60 7.72 24.74 -19.11
C LEU A 60 8.65 24.99 -20.31
N THR A 61 9.34 23.96 -20.78
CA THR A 61 10.19 24.03 -21.98
C THR A 61 9.35 24.33 -23.23
N GLY A 62 8.12 23.80 -23.31
CA GLY A 62 7.16 24.13 -24.36
C GLY A 62 6.78 25.62 -24.36
N ILE A 63 6.46 26.17 -23.19
CA ILE A 63 6.17 27.61 -23.01
C ILE A 63 7.35 28.47 -23.48
N VAL A 64 8.58 28.12 -23.08
CA VAL A 64 9.79 28.86 -23.47
C VAL A 64 10.02 28.86 -24.98
N LYS A 65 9.58 27.81 -25.70
CA LYS A 65 9.70 27.71 -27.16
C LYS A 65 8.57 28.41 -27.90
N ASN A 66 7.42 28.64 -27.27
CA ASN A 66 6.27 29.26 -27.91
C ASN A 66 6.49 30.76 -28.11
N THR A 67 6.56 31.20 -29.37
CA THR A 67 6.79 32.60 -29.74
C THR A 67 5.58 33.51 -29.53
N LYS A 68 4.40 32.95 -29.23
CA LYS A 68 3.20 33.71 -28.83
C LYS A 68 3.43 34.52 -27.55
N TYR A 69 4.30 34.04 -26.65
CA TYR A 69 4.54 34.67 -25.36
C TYR A 69 5.71 35.67 -25.40
N PRO A 70 5.66 36.76 -24.62
CA PRO A 70 6.71 37.76 -24.55
C PRO A 70 8.09 37.18 -24.21
N ILE A 71 9.13 37.76 -24.83
CA ILE A 71 10.52 37.33 -24.67
C ILE A 71 11.00 37.50 -23.21
N SER A 72 10.54 38.56 -22.54
CA SER A 72 10.73 38.86 -21.11
C SER A 72 10.39 37.65 -20.23
N ILE A 73 9.13 37.21 -20.24
CA ILE A 73 8.64 36.09 -19.43
C ILE A 73 9.33 34.78 -19.84
N ARG A 74 9.47 34.53 -21.14
CA ARG A 74 10.13 33.31 -21.64
C ARG A 74 11.57 33.20 -21.16
N ASN A 75 12.32 34.30 -21.16
CA ASN A 75 13.68 34.34 -20.64
C ASN A 75 13.71 34.13 -19.13
N HIS A 76 12.75 34.68 -18.39
CA HIS A 76 12.63 34.46 -16.95
C HIS A 76 12.37 32.98 -16.62
N ILE A 77 11.45 32.32 -17.35
CA ILE A 77 11.19 30.88 -17.17
C ILE A 77 12.43 30.05 -17.53
N LYS A 78 13.09 30.38 -18.65
CA LYS A 78 14.30 29.70 -19.12
C LYS A 78 15.46 29.77 -18.13
N LYS A 79 15.57 30.86 -17.37
CA LYS A 79 16.60 31.05 -16.33
C LYS A 79 16.31 30.29 -15.02
N ASN A 80 15.04 29.95 -14.76
CA ASN A 80 14.60 29.41 -13.47
C ASN A 80 14.08 27.94 -13.47
N PRO A 81 14.50 27.01 -14.36
CA PRO A 81 13.87 25.68 -14.47
C PRO A 81 14.03 24.81 -13.22
N VAL A 82 15.15 24.96 -12.51
CA VAL A 82 15.40 24.26 -11.24
C VAL A 82 14.52 24.84 -10.14
N ARG A 83 14.32 26.17 -10.12
CA ARG A 83 13.50 26.85 -9.10
C ARG A 83 12.05 26.35 -9.14
N PHE A 84 11.48 26.22 -10.33
CA PHE A 84 10.15 25.64 -10.56
C PHE A 84 10.00 24.22 -9.99
N ARG A 85 11.00 23.35 -10.19
CA ARG A 85 10.95 21.99 -9.62
C ARG A 85 11.20 21.98 -8.12
N SER A 86 12.17 22.77 -7.64
CA SER A 86 12.57 22.82 -6.24
C SER A 86 11.47 23.39 -5.33
N ALA A 87 10.65 24.32 -5.85
CA ALA A 87 9.48 24.84 -5.17
C ALA A 87 8.51 23.71 -4.78
N ILE A 88 8.22 22.82 -5.73
CA ILE A 88 7.33 21.69 -5.52
C ILE A 88 7.95 20.68 -4.54
N THR A 89 9.24 20.34 -4.70
CA THR A 89 9.89 19.38 -3.79
C THR A 89 9.96 19.92 -2.36
N LYS A 90 10.27 21.20 -2.18
CA LYS A 90 10.28 21.85 -0.85
C LYS A 90 8.91 21.84 -0.19
N ALA A 91 7.85 22.12 -0.95
CA ALA A 91 6.49 22.04 -0.43
C ALA A 91 6.13 20.60 0.00
N MET A 92 6.49 19.60 -0.80
CA MET A 92 6.29 18.18 -0.45
C MET A 92 7.08 17.79 0.81
N ASP A 93 8.34 18.17 0.90
CA ASP A 93 9.22 17.84 2.02
C ASP A 93 8.74 18.54 3.31
N TYR A 94 8.25 19.78 3.23
CA TYR A 94 7.65 20.47 4.37
C TYR A 94 6.38 19.78 4.85
N ARG A 95 5.40 19.56 3.95
CA ARG A 95 4.09 18.96 4.30
C ARG A 95 4.22 17.53 4.81
N SER A 96 5.20 16.77 4.34
CA SER A 96 5.45 15.40 4.82
C SER A 96 5.98 15.35 6.26
N LYS A 97 6.66 16.39 6.73
CA LYS A 97 7.26 16.47 8.08
C LYS A 97 6.29 16.95 9.17
N LEU A 98 5.13 17.50 8.81
CA LEU A 98 4.15 17.99 9.78
C LEU A 98 3.57 16.82 10.57
N GLN A 99 3.64 16.85 11.91
CA GLN A 99 3.19 15.74 12.75
C GLN A 99 1.71 15.85 13.17
N TYR A 100 1.20 17.07 13.32
CA TYR A 100 -0.13 17.34 13.87
C TYR A 100 -1.24 17.56 12.84
N GLU A 101 -0.91 17.61 11.55
CA GLU A 101 -1.90 17.72 10.46
C GLU A 101 -2.38 16.33 10.02
N THR A 102 -3.69 16.22 9.79
CA THR A 102 -4.30 15.08 9.12
C THR A 102 -3.76 14.94 7.69
N LYS A 103 -3.97 13.76 7.11
CA LYS A 103 -3.52 13.47 5.75
C LYS A 103 -4.22 14.35 4.72
N GLU A 104 -5.49 14.61 4.94
CA GLU A 104 -6.36 15.44 4.12
C GLU A 104 -5.89 16.91 4.18
N GLU A 105 -5.55 17.42 5.36
CA GLU A 105 -4.99 18.76 5.54
C GLU A 105 -3.63 18.92 4.85
N LYS A 106 -2.73 17.93 4.99
CA LYS A 106 -1.44 17.93 4.29
C LYS A 106 -1.61 17.96 2.78
N ILE A 107 -2.56 17.18 2.26
CA ILE A 107 -2.89 17.14 0.83
C ILE A 107 -3.45 18.48 0.37
N PHE A 108 -4.38 19.06 1.13
CA PHE A 108 -4.98 20.35 0.81
C PHE A 108 -3.94 21.47 0.80
N GLY A 109 -3.07 21.51 1.82
CA GLY A 109 -1.96 22.44 1.92
C GLY A 109 -0.97 22.27 0.77
N LEU A 110 -0.58 21.04 0.43
CA LEU A 110 0.30 20.77 -0.70
C LEU A 110 -0.30 21.22 -2.03
N ARG A 111 -1.61 21.01 -2.24
CA ARG A 111 -2.32 21.49 -3.45
C ARG A 111 -2.25 23.01 -3.54
N LYS A 112 -2.47 23.73 -2.43
CA LYS A 112 -2.35 25.19 -2.35
C LYS A 112 -0.92 25.67 -2.67
N ASP A 113 0.07 25.00 -2.11
CA ASP A 113 1.48 25.35 -2.32
C ASP A 113 1.92 25.12 -3.77
N ILE A 114 1.50 24.00 -4.38
CA ILE A 114 1.77 23.70 -5.79
C ILE A 114 1.08 24.73 -6.69
N THR A 115 -0.20 25.03 -6.48
CA THR A 115 -0.93 26.01 -7.30
C THR A 115 -0.38 27.42 -7.19
N ASN A 116 0.19 27.79 -6.05
CA ASN A 116 0.83 29.08 -5.87
C ASN A 116 2.32 29.12 -6.30
N SER A 117 2.98 27.97 -6.42
CA SER A 117 4.43 27.87 -6.65
C SER A 117 4.93 28.68 -7.86
N PHE A 118 4.18 28.69 -8.97
CA PHE A 118 4.57 29.41 -10.17
C PHE A 118 4.38 30.93 -10.01
N ARG A 119 3.40 31.38 -9.21
CA ARG A 119 3.16 32.80 -8.94
C ARG A 119 4.31 33.41 -8.16
N HIS A 120 4.77 32.71 -7.12
CA HIS A 120 5.98 33.07 -6.38
C HIS A 120 7.18 33.27 -7.30
N ILE A 121 7.38 32.37 -8.27
CA ILE A 121 8.54 32.43 -9.18
C ILE A 121 8.38 33.54 -10.21
N LEU A 122 7.16 33.87 -10.62
CA LEU A 122 6.86 35.00 -11.50
C LEU A 122 6.85 36.36 -10.78
N GLY A 123 7.03 36.41 -9.47
CA GLY A 123 7.18 37.65 -8.69
C GLY A 123 5.94 38.09 -7.92
N ASP A 124 4.87 37.28 -7.89
CA ASP A 124 3.69 37.52 -7.05
C ASP A 124 3.75 36.70 -5.76
N HIS A 125 3.85 37.40 -4.63
CA HIS A 125 4.02 36.81 -3.31
C HIS A 125 2.77 36.86 -2.42
N ARG A 126 1.65 37.40 -2.92
CA ARG A 126 0.43 37.67 -2.12
C ARG A 126 -0.17 36.43 -1.44
N LEU A 127 -0.01 35.27 -2.06
CA LEU A 127 -0.58 33.99 -1.60
C LEU A 127 0.49 33.03 -1.06
N CYS A 128 1.73 33.51 -0.85
CA CYS A 128 2.79 32.67 -0.32
C CYS A 128 2.61 32.42 1.18
N GLU A 129 2.88 31.19 1.59
CA GLU A 129 2.95 30.82 3.00
C GLU A 129 4.28 31.31 3.62
N PRO A 130 4.30 31.66 4.92
CA PRO A 130 5.50 32.18 5.59
C PRO A 130 6.70 31.22 5.56
N TYR A 131 6.45 29.91 5.58
CA TYR A 131 7.52 28.90 5.51
C TYR A 131 8.21 28.87 4.14
N PHE A 132 7.53 29.35 3.10
CA PHE A 132 7.93 29.22 1.70
C PHE A 132 8.55 30.51 1.15
N CYS A 133 8.12 31.68 1.65
CA CYS A 133 8.54 32.97 1.16
C CYS A 133 8.65 34.01 2.28
N ASN A 134 9.74 34.78 2.27
CA ASN A 134 9.98 35.90 3.19
C ASN A 134 9.53 37.27 2.60
N GLY A 135 8.69 37.25 1.56
CA GLY A 135 8.23 38.46 0.86
C GLY A 135 9.02 38.80 -0.42
N PRO A 136 8.63 39.91 -1.09
CA PRO A 136 9.21 40.34 -2.35
C PRO A 136 10.66 40.80 -2.19
N LYS A 137 11.50 40.49 -3.19
CA LYS A 137 12.88 41.00 -3.21
C LYS A 137 12.93 42.44 -3.74
N PRO A 138 13.89 43.27 -3.29
CA PRO A 138 14.08 44.60 -3.85
C PRO A 138 14.37 44.50 -5.36
N ASN A 139 13.65 45.29 -6.16
CA ASN A 139 13.70 45.32 -7.63
C ASN A 139 13.23 44.03 -8.33
N GLU A 140 12.41 43.21 -7.68
CA GLU A 140 11.80 42.05 -8.33
C GLU A 140 10.70 42.49 -9.31
N ILE A 141 10.80 42.03 -10.56
CA ILE A 141 9.80 42.29 -11.60
C ILE A 141 8.67 41.27 -11.43
N ASN A 142 7.44 41.77 -11.34
CA ASN A 142 6.24 40.92 -11.33
C ASN A 142 5.76 40.67 -12.75
N TYR A 143 5.89 39.42 -13.20
CA TYR A 143 5.49 38.96 -14.53
C TYR A 143 4.04 38.47 -14.61
N ILE A 144 3.27 38.49 -13.51
CA ILE A 144 1.89 38.00 -13.49
C ILE A 144 0.95 38.83 -14.35
N ASP A 145 1.08 40.16 -14.32
CA ASP A 145 0.21 41.04 -15.11
C ASP A 145 0.46 40.85 -16.61
N GLU A 146 1.72 40.69 -17.01
CA GLU A 146 2.10 40.37 -18.40
C GLU A 146 1.69 38.93 -18.80
N ALA A 147 1.69 37.98 -17.86
CA ALA A 147 1.19 36.63 -18.10
C ALA A 147 -0.34 36.58 -18.23
N LEU A 148 -1.06 37.48 -17.54
CA LEU A 148 -2.52 37.58 -17.59
C LEU A 148 -2.97 38.14 -18.96
N THR A 149 -2.35 39.22 -19.44
CA THR A 149 -2.71 39.85 -20.73
C THR A 149 -2.45 38.94 -21.93
N THR A 150 -1.49 38.01 -21.81
CA THR A 150 -1.08 37.11 -22.90
C THR A 150 -1.77 35.74 -22.88
N GLY A 151 -2.60 35.47 -21.87
CA GLY A 151 -3.23 34.17 -21.63
C GLY A 151 -2.28 33.07 -21.15
N LEU A 152 -1.00 33.40 -20.92
CA LEU A 152 0.00 32.46 -20.40
C LEU A 152 -0.34 31.97 -18.98
N LEU A 153 -1.02 32.83 -18.20
CA LEU A 153 -1.43 32.48 -16.84
C LEU A 153 -2.36 31.26 -16.81
N GLU A 154 -3.28 31.16 -17.77
CA GLU A 154 -4.21 30.01 -17.87
C GLU A 154 -3.47 28.71 -18.21
N GLU A 155 -2.46 28.76 -19.09
CA GLU A 155 -1.62 27.59 -19.37
C GLU A 155 -0.87 27.13 -18.13
N PHE A 156 -0.31 28.06 -17.35
CA PHE A 156 0.34 27.73 -16.07
C PHE A 156 -0.64 27.07 -15.09
N ILE A 157 -1.83 27.64 -14.93
CA ILE A 157 -2.87 27.10 -14.06
C ILE A 157 -3.24 25.68 -14.49
N GLN A 158 -3.43 25.42 -15.79
CA GLN A 158 -3.73 24.08 -16.28
C GLN A 158 -2.61 23.07 -16.02
N ILE A 159 -1.35 23.46 -16.28
CA ILE A 159 -0.18 22.60 -16.03
C ILE A 159 -0.08 22.25 -14.55
N VAL A 160 -0.21 23.25 -13.69
CA VAL A 160 -0.03 23.10 -12.25
C VAL A 160 -1.21 22.40 -11.59
N ASN A 161 -2.45 22.60 -12.06
CA ASN A 161 -3.61 21.85 -11.59
C ASN A 161 -3.50 20.35 -11.90
N ARG A 162 -3.00 19.97 -13.09
CA ARG A 162 -2.71 18.57 -13.41
C ARG A 162 -1.67 17.98 -12.46
N LEU A 163 -0.62 18.75 -12.18
CA LEU A 163 0.41 18.35 -11.22
C LEU A 163 -0.16 18.21 -9.80
N ALA A 164 -0.96 19.16 -9.32
CA ALA A 164 -1.56 19.17 -8.00
C ALA A 164 -2.53 18.00 -7.78
N ASN A 165 -3.37 17.70 -8.78
CA ASN A 165 -4.29 16.55 -8.76
C ASN A 165 -3.54 15.22 -8.72
N ASN A 166 -2.38 15.13 -9.38
CA ASN A 166 -1.54 13.93 -9.32
C ASN A 166 -0.68 13.88 -8.04
N ALA A 167 -0.34 15.05 -7.47
CA ALA A 167 0.43 15.16 -6.24
C ALA A 167 -0.35 14.68 -5.00
N GLU A 168 -1.68 14.78 -5.00
CA GLU A 168 -2.57 14.14 -4.02
C GLU A 168 -2.26 12.65 -3.87
N LYS A 169 -2.15 11.94 -4.99
CA LYS A 169 -1.84 10.50 -5.02
C LYS A 169 -0.38 10.19 -4.67
N ALA A 170 0.54 11.11 -4.93
CA ALA A 170 1.97 10.96 -4.64
C ALA A 170 2.34 11.30 -3.18
N ALA A 171 1.64 12.24 -2.53
CA ALA A 171 1.84 12.61 -1.13
C ALA A 171 1.57 11.44 -0.17
N LEU A 172 0.54 10.65 -0.48
CA LEU A 172 0.18 9.36 0.11
C LEU A 172 1.32 8.32 0.14
N LEU A 173 2.31 8.48 -0.74
CA LEU A 173 3.39 7.51 -0.99
C LEU A 173 4.78 8.10 -0.72
N SER A 174 4.84 9.27 -0.08
CA SER A 174 6.10 10.00 0.19
C SER A 174 6.98 9.39 1.29
N HIS A 175 6.78 8.13 1.67
CA HIS A 175 7.83 7.28 2.23
C HIS A 175 8.58 6.50 1.13
N ASN A 176 8.91 7.17 0.02
CA ASN A 176 10.07 6.73 -0.76
C ASN A 176 11.29 7.36 -0.11
N THR A 177 11.74 6.74 0.98
CA THR A 177 13.03 6.93 1.66
C THR A 177 14.14 7.14 0.62
N SER A 178 14.34 8.40 0.24
CA SER A 178 15.50 8.98 -0.44
C SER A 178 16.29 8.02 -1.34
N GLY A 179 15.65 7.27 -2.24
CA GLY A 179 16.34 6.26 -3.07
C GLY A 179 17.23 5.25 -2.32
N LYS A 180 17.18 5.19 -0.98
CA LYS A 180 18.00 4.34 -0.12
C LYS A 180 17.37 2.96 -0.02
N TYR A 181 16.07 2.88 0.25
CA TYR A 181 15.37 1.60 0.47
C TYR A 181 15.37 0.67 -0.74
N ILE A 182 14.95 1.15 -1.92
CA ILE A 182 14.99 0.34 -3.16
C ILE A 182 16.43 -0.05 -3.53
N ARG A 183 17.41 0.82 -3.24
CA ARG A 183 18.83 0.56 -3.49
C ARG A 183 19.41 -0.46 -2.51
N THR A 184 18.97 -0.46 -1.25
CA THR A 184 19.30 -1.46 -0.22
C THR A 184 18.69 -2.80 -0.57
N ILE A 185 17.42 -2.85 -0.99
CA ILE A 185 16.76 -4.07 -1.47
C ILE A 185 17.46 -4.63 -2.71
N HIS A 186 17.78 -3.78 -3.70
CA HIS A 186 18.49 -4.21 -4.89
C HIS A 186 19.92 -4.69 -4.60
N LYS A 187 20.61 -4.14 -3.60
CA LYS A 187 21.93 -4.65 -3.15
C LYS A 187 21.81 -5.99 -2.44
N ALA A 188 20.81 -6.14 -1.56
CA ALA A 188 20.55 -7.39 -0.85
C ALA A 188 20.13 -8.54 -1.79
N LEU A 189 19.35 -8.24 -2.83
CA LEU A 189 18.88 -9.22 -3.81
C LEU A 189 19.96 -9.68 -4.81
N VAL A 190 21.02 -8.90 -5.04
CA VAL A 190 21.96 -9.14 -6.16
C VAL A 190 23.34 -9.61 -5.68
N GLN A 191 23.47 -10.13 -4.44
CA GLN A 191 24.62 -10.88 -3.90
C GLN A 191 25.96 -10.58 -4.63
N ASP A 192 26.53 -9.41 -4.37
CA ASP A 192 27.83 -8.92 -4.88
C ASP A 192 27.94 -8.42 -6.33
N LYS A 193 26.85 -8.17 -7.06
CA LYS A 193 26.93 -7.43 -8.34
C LYS A 193 26.16 -6.11 -8.30
N SER A 194 26.90 -5.01 -8.22
CA SER A 194 26.31 -3.68 -8.38
C SER A 194 25.70 -3.54 -9.77
N PRO A 195 24.45 -3.06 -9.91
CA PRO A 195 23.88 -2.69 -11.21
C PRO A 195 24.76 -1.72 -12.01
N GLY A 196 25.58 -0.91 -11.30
CA GLY A 196 26.58 -0.03 -11.90
C GLY A 196 27.71 -0.78 -12.61
N ASP A 197 28.10 -1.97 -12.15
CA ASP A 197 29.17 -2.77 -12.78
C ASP A 197 28.69 -3.43 -14.07
N VAL A 198 27.42 -3.82 -14.12
CA VAL A 198 26.76 -4.30 -15.34
C VAL A 198 26.63 -3.16 -16.36
N GLY A 199 26.23 -1.96 -15.91
CA GLY A 199 26.17 -0.75 -16.72
C GLY A 199 27.55 -0.33 -17.27
N LYS A 200 28.60 -0.36 -16.44
CA LYS A 200 29.99 -0.09 -16.84
C LYS A 200 30.47 -1.10 -17.88
N LYS A 201 30.21 -2.41 -17.70
CA LYS A 201 30.56 -3.44 -18.69
C LYS A 201 29.85 -3.23 -20.03
N PHE A 202 28.59 -2.80 -20.02
CA PHE A 202 27.82 -2.48 -21.23
C PHE A 202 28.37 -1.24 -21.95
N LEU A 203 28.72 -0.18 -21.21
CA LEU A 203 29.32 1.04 -21.76
C LEU A 203 30.70 0.77 -22.38
N ILE A 204 31.56 0.02 -21.68
CA ILE A 204 32.89 -0.40 -22.18
C ILE A 204 32.75 -1.24 -23.46
N SER A 205 31.75 -2.13 -23.54
CA SER A 205 31.45 -2.91 -24.75
C SER A 205 30.99 -2.04 -25.92
N LYS A 206 30.20 -1.00 -25.64
CA LYS A 206 29.72 -0.03 -26.64
C LYS A 206 30.84 0.87 -27.16
N GLU A 207 31.74 1.32 -26.30
CA GLU A 207 32.93 2.10 -26.68
C GLU A 207 33.89 1.28 -27.55
N LYS A 208 34.17 0.02 -27.19
CA LYS A 208 35.01 -0.88 -28.01
C LYS A 208 34.45 -1.10 -29.42
N LYS A 209 33.12 -1.22 -29.57
CA LYS A 209 32.45 -1.33 -30.89
C LYS A 209 32.53 -0.03 -31.70
N ASN A 210 32.46 1.12 -31.05
CA ASN A 210 32.60 2.42 -31.71
C ASN A 210 34.05 2.70 -32.13
N ASP A 211 35.03 2.28 -31.33
CA ASP A 211 36.46 2.40 -31.68
C ASP A 211 36.85 1.47 -32.84
N GLN A 212 36.30 0.24 -32.88
CA GLN A 212 36.45 -0.62 -34.06
C GLN A 212 35.86 0.02 -35.33
N ARG A 213 34.69 0.67 -35.22
CA ARG A 213 34.08 1.41 -36.34
C ARG A 213 34.88 2.65 -36.75
N ARG A 214 35.51 3.34 -35.81
CA ARG A 214 36.39 4.49 -36.08
C ARG A 214 37.71 4.08 -36.73
N ARG A 215 38.30 2.95 -36.31
CA ARG A 215 39.52 2.38 -36.93
C ARG A 215 39.31 1.88 -38.36
N LEU A 216 38.07 1.64 -38.78
CA LEU A 216 37.70 1.26 -40.14
C LEU A 216 37.42 2.45 -41.07
N MET A 217 37.48 3.70 -40.58
CA MET A 217 37.38 4.88 -41.44
C MET A 217 38.78 5.36 -41.79
N LEU A 218 39.19 5.07 -43.03
CA LEU A 218 40.55 5.27 -43.55
C LEU A 218 40.96 6.74 -43.74
N PHE A 219 40.05 7.71 -43.58
CA PHE A 219 40.39 9.14 -43.66
C PHE A 219 39.41 9.96 -42.81
N ASN A 220 39.91 10.73 -41.84
CA ASN A 220 39.66 12.17 -41.86
C ASN A 220 40.49 12.98 -40.86
N GLU A 221 40.65 14.23 -41.28
CA GLU A 221 41.54 15.28 -40.80
C GLU A 221 41.28 15.75 -39.36
N ASN A 222 42.36 16.18 -38.73
CA ASN A 222 42.40 16.73 -37.38
C ASN A 222 41.71 18.09 -37.31
N VAL A 223 40.79 18.24 -36.35
CA VAL A 223 40.44 19.55 -35.76
C VAL A 223 40.56 19.43 -34.24
N PRO A 224 41.43 20.20 -33.57
CA PRO A 224 41.51 20.17 -32.11
C PRO A 224 40.40 21.05 -31.52
N ARG A 225 39.56 20.46 -30.66
CA ARG A 225 38.70 21.22 -29.75
C ARG A 225 39.09 20.90 -28.32
N ASN A 226 39.57 21.93 -27.61
CA ASN A 226 39.73 21.92 -26.16
C ASN A 226 38.40 21.55 -25.50
N THR A 227 38.34 20.40 -24.85
CA THR A 227 37.22 19.98 -24.00
C THR A 227 37.60 20.18 -22.54
N LYS A 228 36.90 21.09 -21.85
CA LYS A 228 36.87 21.13 -20.39
C LYS A 228 36.27 19.81 -19.89
N HIS A 229 36.95 19.15 -18.96
CA HIS A 229 36.43 17.97 -18.27
C HIS A 229 35.19 18.33 -17.44
N TYR A 230 34.08 17.67 -17.73
CA TYR A 230 32.96 17.48 -16.80
C TYR A 230 32.81 15.98 -16.59
N GLY A 231 33.53 15.45 -15.60
CA GLY A 231 33.34 14.09 -15.12
C GLY A 231 32.16 14.01 -14.15
N PRO A 232 31.45 12.86 -14.07
CA PRO A 232 30.33 12.64 -13.16
C PRO A 232 30.70 12.46 -11.68
N ASP A 233 31.96 12.69 -11.30
CA ASP A 233 32.51 12.42 -9.96
C ASP A 233 32.96 13.68 -9.19
N ALA A 234 32.56 14.89 -9.61
CA ALA A 234 32.97 16.13 -8.93
C ALA A 234 32.26 16.39 -7.58
N ASP A 235 31.15 15.70 -7.28
CA ASP A 235 30.33 15.96 -6.08
C ASP A 235 30.15 14.74 -5.15
N TYR A 236 30.96 13.68 -5.30
CA TYR A 236 30.87 12.46 -4.45
C TYR A 236 31.91 12.42 -3.31
N GLY A 237 32.29 13.58 -2.77
CA GLY A 237 33.10 13.71 -1.55
C GLY A 237 32.33 14.46 -0.47
N LEU A 238 32.33 13.91 0.75
CA LEU A 238 31.67 14.38 2.00
C LEU A 238 30.32 13.71 2.31
N ALA A 239 30.37 12.46 2.76
CA ALA A 239 29.36 11.93 3.67
C ALA A 239 29.82 12.24 5.10
N GLU A 240 29.00 12.95 5.87
CA GLU A 240 29.24 13.15 7.31
C GLU A 240 29.11 11.82 8.07
N PRO A 241 29.85 11.65 9.20
CA PRO A 241 29.69 10.49 10.07
C PRO A 241 28.26 10.39 10.59
N LEU A 242 27.77 9.16 10.77
CA LEU A 242 26.47 8.88 11.35
C LEU A 242 26.41 9.42 12.79
N GLU A 243 25.37 10.16 13.13
CA GLU A 243 25.04 10.45 14.53
C GLU A 243 24.57 9.15 15.21
N ASN A 244 24.97 8.94 16.47
CA ASN A 244 24.48 7.82 17.26
C ASN A 244 22.98 7.99 17.49
N ASP A 245 22.17 7.11 16.91
CA ASP A 245 20.73 7.09 17.11
C ASP A 245 20.40 6.98 18.62
N GLU A 246 19.70 7.98 19.17
CA GLU A 246 19.06 7.82 20.47
C GLU A 246 17.99 6.71 20.43
N PRO A 247 17.73 6.01 21.55
CA PRO A 247 16.81 4.88 21.57
C PRO A 247 15.39 5.34 21.18
N PHE A 248 14.92 4.88 20.01
CA PHE A 248 13.58 5.14 19.53
C PHE A 248 12.54 4.46 20.43
N ASP A 249 11.47 5.18 20.80
CA ASP A 249 10.38 4.64 21.60
C ASP A 249 9.50 3.69 20.75
N TYR A 250 9.77 2.39 20.87
CA TYR A 250 9.06 1.33 20.15
C TYR A 250 7.60 1.18 20.58
N ASP A 251 7.22 1.68 21.76
CA ASP A 251 5.87 1.51 22.28
C ASP A 251 4.86 2.41 21.56
N GLU A 252 5.26 3.62 21.16
CA GLU A 252 4.39 4.54 20.40
C GLU A 252 4.08 4.00 18.99
N ILE A 253 5.08 3.42 18.33
CA ILE A 253 4.94 2.83 16.98
C ILE A 253 4.04 1.59 17.06
N LYS A 254 4.19 0.77 18.10
CA LYS A 254 3.34 -0.40 18.35
C LYS A 254 1.88 0.01 18.56
N LEU A 255 1.62 1.05 19.35
CA LEU A 255 0.26 1.58 19.56
C LEU A 255 -0.37 2.14 18.28
N LYS A 256 0.39 2.90 17.48
CA LYS A 256 -0.07 3.39 16.16
C LYS A 256 -0.41 2.25 15.20
N PHE A 257 0.38 1.18 15.21
CA PHE A 257 0.14 0.00 14.40
C PHE A 257 -1.13 -0.75 14.82
N LEU A 258 -1.31 -0.98 16.14
CA LEU A 258 -2.53 -1.62 16.68
C LEU A 258 -3.79 -0.82 16.35
N ASN A 259 -3.74 0.52 16.46
CA ASN A 259 -4.86 1.39 16.08
C ASN A 259 -5.18 1.34 14.58
N THR A 260 -4.17 1.16 13.72
CA THR A 260 -4.37 1.00 12.28
C THR A 260 -5.06 -0.33 11.94
N LEU A 261 -4.80 -1.39 12.71
CA LEU A 261 -5.48 -2.68 12.55
C LEU A 261 -6.96 -2.63 12.98
N CYS A 262 -7.29 -1.83 13.99
CA CYS A 262 -8.67 -1.60 14.44
C CYS A 262 -9.53 -0.82 13.44
N MET A 263 -8.92 -0.04 12.53
CA MET A 263 -9.60 0.77 11.51
C MET A 263 -9.98 -0.01 10.23
N ASN A 264 -9.73 -1.32 10.17
CA ASN A 264 -10.29 -2.15 9.12
C ASN A 264 -11.80 -2.23 9.34
N ASN A 265 -12.59 -1.72 8.39
CA ASN A 265 -14.06 -1.80 8.37
C ASN A 265 -14.50 -3.27 8.54
N PHE A 266 -14.70 -3.70 9.77
CA PHE A 266 -15.31 -4.99 10.07
C PHE A 266 -16.74 -4.95 9.52
N SER A 267 -17.21 -6.07 8.99
CA SER A 267 -18.61 -6.13 8.60
C SER A 267 -19.49 -5.92 9.84
N LYS A 268 -20.68 -5.32 9.69
CA LYS A 268 -21.64 -5.18 10.80
C LYS A 268 -21.91 -6.51 11.53
N ALA A 269 -21.83 -7.64 10.79
CA ALA A 269 -21.96 -8.98 11.36
C ALA A 269 -20.77 -9.35 12.26
N THR A 270 -19.55 -8.97 11.89
CA THR A 270 -18.32 -9.23 12.66
C THR A 270 -18.27 -8.39 13.93
N GLU A 271 -18.67 -7.11 13.86
CA GLU A 271 -18.77 -6.25 15.06
C GLU A 271 -19.82 -6.77 16.03
N TYR A 272 -21.01 -7.12 15.52
CA TYR A 272 -22.07 -7.73 16.32
C TYR A 272 -21.59 -9.03 16.99
N GLY A 273 -20.90 -9.89 16.25
CA GLY A 273 -20.32 -11.12 16.77
C GLY A 273 -19.41 -10.89 17.96
N LYS A 274 -18.44 -9.97 17.82
CA LYS A 274 -17.48 -9.63 18.89
C LYS A 274 -18.16 -9.10 20.16
N VAL A 275 -19.20 -8.28 20.01
CA VAL A 275 -19.94 -7.73 21.17
C VAL A 275 -20.71 -8.82 21.90
N MET A 276 -21.32 -9.75 21.16
CA MET A 276 -22.21 -10.77 21.72
C MET A 276 -21.49 -12.01 22.25
N GLU A 277 -20.26 -12.26 21.82
CA GLU A 277 -19.47 -13.44 22.18
C GLU A 277 -19.32 -13.61 23.70
N SER A 278 -19.05 -12.54 24.44
CA SER A 278 -18.93 -12.59 25.91
C SER A 278 -20.25 -13.00 26.58
N SER A 279 -21.39 -12.52 26.08
CA SER A 279 -22.71 -12.91 26.57
C SER A 279 -23.04 -14.36 26.23
N ALA A 280 -22.65 -14.81 25.03
CA ALA A 280 -22.84 -16.19 24.58
C ALA A 280 -22.04 -17.18 25.44
N ILE A 281 -20.78 -16.86 25.76
CA ILE A 281 -19.95 -17.67 26.65
C ILE A 281 -20.57 -17.71 28.05
N ALA A 282 -21.01 -16.57 28.60
CA ALA A 282 -21.64 -16.53 29.91
C ALA A 282 -22.94 -17.37 29.97
N ASP A 283 -23.77 -17.33 28.92
CA ASP A 283 -24.98 -18.14 28.80
C ASP A 283 -24.66 -19.64 28.68
N PHE A 284 -23.63 -19.99 27.92
CA PHE A 284 -23.12 -21.35 27.82
C PHE A 284 -22.61 -21.86 29.17
N GLU A 285 -21.76 -21.10 29.86
CA GLU A 285 -21.21 -21.49 31.17
C GLU A 285 -22.32 -21.76 32.19
N LYS A 286 -23.37 -20.93 32.17
CA LYS A 286 -24.54 -21.08 33.04
C LYS A 286 -25.38 -22.30 32.69
N THR A 287 -25.58 -22.56 31.40
CA THR A 287 -26.43 -23.65 30.91
C THR A 287 -25.78 -25.02 31.09
N MET A 288 -24.48 -25.12 30.78
CA MET A 288 -23.73 -26.38 30.81
C MET A 288 -23.01 -26.62 32.14
N PHE A 289 -22.94 -25.61 33.02
CA PHE A 289 -22.17 -25.63 34.26
C PHE A 289 -20.67 -25.94 34.03
N LEU A 290 -20.14 -25.49 32.89
CA LEU A 290 -18.73 -25.63 32.50
C LEU A 290 -18.07 -24.26 32.50
N LYS A 291 -16.76 -24.21 32.76
CA LYS A 291 -15.98 -22.96 32.68
C LYS A 291 -15.16 -22.91 31.42
N VAL A 292 -15.25 -21.78 30.71
CA VAL A 292 -14.53 -21.52 29.47
C VAL A 292 -13.35 -20.61 29.78
N LYS A 293 -12.15 -21.05 29.42
CA LYS A 293 -10.93 -20.25 29.52
C LYS A 293 -10.62 -19.63 28.16
N PRO A 294 -10.27 -18.34 28.10
CA PRO A 294 -9.82 -17.72 26.86
C PRO A 294 -8.51 -18.36 26.41
N CYS A 295 -8.30 -18.39 25.10
CA CYS A 295 -7.08 -18.95 24.51
C CYS A 295 -6.53 -18.05 23.41
N GLY A 296 -5.27 -18.28 23.05
CA GLY A 296 -4.62 -17.62 21.94
C GLY A 296 -4.60 -18.49 20.68
N LEU A 297 -3.64 -18.20 19.81
CA LEU A 297 -3.37 -19.01 18.63
C LEU A 297 -2.64 -20.30 19.02
N TYR A 298 -3.20 -21.45 18.66
CA TYR A 298 -2.52 -22.74 18.64
C TYR A 298 -1.82 -22.93 17.29
N CYS A 299 -0.61 -23.47 17.32
CA CYS A 299 0.14 -23.90 16.14
C CYS A 299 0.22 -25.43 16.14
N ASP A 300 -0.01 -26.06 14.99
CA ASP A 300 0.13 -27.50 14.88
C ASP A 300 1.61 -27.89 14.88
N LEU A 301 1.99 -28.90 15.67
CA LEU A 301 3.37 -29.36 15.79
C LEU A 301 3.82 -30.22 14.60
N GLU A 302 2.89 -30.95 13.98
CA GLU A 302 3.11 -31.81 12.81
C GLU A 302 3.06 -30.98 11.52
N TYR A 303 2.19 -29.97 11.49
CA TYR A 303 2.04 -29.04 10.39
C TYR A 303 2.27 -27.58 10.83
N PRO A 304 3.51 -27.11 11.01
CA PRO A 304 3.83 -25.78 11.57
C PRO A 304 3.25 -24.57 10.81
N PHE A 305 2.81 -24.78 9.57
CA PHE A 305 2.14 -23.76 8.76
C PHE A 305 0.63 -23.63 9.07
N LEU A 306 0.07 -24.50 9.91
CA LEU A 306 -1.32 -24.46 10.35
C LEU A 306 -1.43 -23.83 11.74
N GLY A 307 -2.43 -22.98 11.90
CA GLY A 307 -2.78 -22.40 13.19
C GLY A 307 -4.29 -22.24 13.35
N ALA A 308 -4.75 -22.32 14.59
CA ALA A 308 -6.16 -22.23 14.96
C ALA A 308 -6.34 -21.43 16.25
N SER A 309 -7.38 -20.61 16.29
CA SER A 309 -7.82 -19.93 17.50
C SER A 309 -9.28 -20.33 17.73
N PRO A 310 -9.55 -21.28 18.64
CA PRO A 310 -10.92 -21.49 19.10
C PRO A 310 -11.39 -20.30 19.96
N ASP A 311 -12.70 -20.14 20.12
CA ASP A 311 -13.26 -19.05 20.93
C ASP A 311 -13.04 -19.29 22.44
N GLY A 312 -12.79 -20.55 22.83
CA GLY A 312 -12.34 -20.88 24.17
C GLY A 312 -11.98 -22.36 24.35
N VAL A 313 -11.38 -22.65 25.50
CA VAL A 313 -10.98 -23.99 25.92
C VAL A 313 -11.65 -24.29 27.26
N ILE A 314 -12.34 -25.42 27.35
CA ILE A 314 -13.04 -25.81 28.58
C ILE A 314 -12.11 -26.64 29.46
N ASP A 315 -11.49 -27.65 28.85
CA ASP A 315 -10.61 -28.61 29.53
C ASP A 315 -9.52 -29.12 28.57
N ASP A 316 -8.84 -30.20 28.97
CA ASP A 316 -7.74 -30.77 28.21
C ASP A 316 -8.17 -31.42 26.89
N ASP A 317 -9.46 -31.65 26.67
CA ASP A 317 -9.98 -32.39 25.50
C ASP A 317 -11.10 -31.64 24.75
N THR A 318 -11.59 -30.53 25.30
CA THR A 318 -12.79 -29.85 24.79
C THR A 318 -12.56 -28.37 24.52
N ILE A 319 -13.00 -27.93 23.33
CA ILE A 319 -13.03 -26.52 22.91
C ILE A 319 -14.47 -26.04 22.70
N ILE A 320 -14.62 -24.74 22.51
CA ILE A 320 -15.89 -24.11 22.16
C ILE A 320 -15.70 -23.17 20.96
N GLU A 321 -16.69 -23.18 20.07
CA GLU A 321 -16.81 -22.27 18.93
C GLU A 321 -18.20 -21.63 18.98
N VAL A 322 -18.24 -20.30 19.07
CA VAL A 322 -19.42 -19.48 19.26
C VAL A 322 -19.72 -18.69 17.99
N LYS A 323 -20.95 -18.77 17.51
CA LYS A 323 -21.45 -17.96 16.39
C LYS A 323 -22.65 -17.14 16.84
N CYS A 324 -22.56 -15.82 16.62
CA CYS A 324 -23.66 -14.88 16.88
C CYS A 324 -24.19 -14.30 15.55
N PRO A 325 -25.09 -15.00 14.84
CA PRO A 325 -25.54 -14.58 13.51
C PRO A 325 -26.48 -13.35 13.60
N ILE A 326 -26.02 -12.21 13.06
CA ILE A 326 -26.82 -10.98 12.99
C ILE A 326 -28.14 -11.16 12.23
N SER A 327 -28.20 -12.10 11.28
CA SER A 327 -29.39 -12.41 10.47
C SER A 327 -30.51 -13.10 11.24
N ALA A 328 -30.20 -13.71 12.38
CA ALA A 328 -31.16 -14.39 13.23
C ALA A 328 -31.46 -13.60 14.52
N LYS A 329 -30.91 -12.38 14.67
CA LYS A 329 -30.95 -11.61 15.92
C LYS A 329 -32.35 -11.25 16.39
N ASP A 330 -33.29 -11.04 15.47
CA ASP A 330 -34.65 -10.54 15.74
C ASP A 330 -35.69 -11.67 15.78
N TYR A 331 -35.25 -12.94 15.78
CA TYR A 331 -36.14 -14.10 15.84
C TYR A 331 -36.24 -14.60 17.28
N ASP A 332 -37.46 -14.81 17.76
CA ASP A 332 -37.73 -15.30 19.13
C ASP A 332 -37.28 -16.75 19.35
N ASN A 333 -37.25 -17.56 18.27
CA ASN A 333 -36.84 -18.95 18.33
C ASN A 333 -36.03 -19.36 17.10
N PHE A 334 -35.26 -20.43 17.24
CA PHE A 334 -34.37 -20.91 16.18
C PHE A 334 -35.12 -21.56 15.01
N ILE A 335 -36.35 -22.04 15.22
CA ILE A 335 -37.15 -22.72 14.20
C ILE A 335 -37.55 -21.73 13.11
N ASP A 336 -38.04 -20.56 13.50
CA ASP A 336 -38.43 -19.50 12.57
C ASP A 336 -37.22 -18.95 11.82
N ALA A 337 -36.10 -18.74 12.52
CA ALA A 337 -34.84 -18.33 11.90
C ALA A 337 -34.34 -19.36 10.88
N PHE A 338 -34.50 -20.66 11.17
CA PHE A 338 -34.14 -21.74 10.27
C PHE A 338 -35.06 -21.80 9.04
N ASN A 339 -36.38 -21.70 9.23
CA ASN A 339 -37.39 -21.73 8.16
C ASN A 339 -37.18 -20.57 7.16
N ASP A 340 -36.81 -19.39 7.67
CA ASP A 340 -36.44 -18.22 6.87
C ASP A 340 -35.02 -18.28 6.28
N LYS A 341 -34.35 -19.43 6.38
CA LYS A 341 -33.02 -19.72 5.82
C LYS A 341 -31.92 -18.78 6.34
N LYS A 342 -32.05 -18.28 7.57
CA LYS A 342 -31.04 -17.42 8.20
C LYS A 342 -29.85 -18.20 8.77
N LEU A 343 -29.98 -19.53 8.87
CA LEU A 343 -28.99 -20.46 9.40
C LEU A 343 -28.58 -21.53 8.35
N PRO A 344 -28.02 -21.14 7.18
CA PRO A 344 -27.77 -22.08 6.08
C PRO A 344 -26.78 -23.20 6.42
N GLN A 345 -25.92 -23.00 7.42
CA GLN A 345 -24.90 -23.95 7.86
C GLN A 345 -25.47 -25.10 8.70
N CYS A 346 -26.69 -24.93 9.21
CA CYS A 346 -27.34 -25.93 10.06
C CYS A 346 -28.38 -26.73 9.28
N GLU A 347 -28.73 -27.89 9.80
CA GLU A 347 -29.87 -28.72 9.45
C GLU A 347 -30.70 -29.02 10.69
N LEU A 348 -32.00 -29.25 10.50
CA LEU A 348 -32.88 -29.61 11.60
C LEU A 348 -32.94 -31.14 11.71
N PHE A 349 -32.53 -31.68 12.85
CA PHE A 349 -32.62 -33.10 13.14
C PHE A 349 -33.25 -33.30 14.52
N ASP A 350 -34.36 -34.03 14.58
CA ASP A 350 -35.11 -34.28 15.82
C ASP A 350 -35.41 -33.00 16.62
N LYS A 351 -35.91 -31.97 15.93
CA LYS A 351 -36.20 -30.64 16.49
C LYS A 351 -35.00 -29.94 17.16
N LYS A 352 -33.77 -30.35 16.84
CA LYS A 352 -32.54 -29.67 17.25
C LYS A 352 -31.78 -29.18 16.03
N LEU A 353 -31.10 -28.04 16.16
CA LEU A 353 -30.15 -27.61 15.15
C LEU A 353 -28.91 -28.49 15.22
N LYS A 354 -28.50 -29.01 14.07
CA LYS A 354 -27.24 -29.70 13.87
C LYS A 354 -26.42 -29.04 12.78
N LEU A 355 -25.11 -29.08 12.91
CA LEU A 355 -24.16 -28.53 11.97
C LEU A 355 -24.02 -29.45 10.77
N LYS A 356 -24.22 -28.92 9.56
CA LYS A 356 -24.01 -29.72 8.35
C LYS A 356 -22.53 -30.04 8.18
N LYS A 357 -22.20 -31.31 7.95
CA LYS A 357 -20.82 -31.76 7.69
C LYS A 357 -20.17 -31.12 6.46
N ASN A 358 -20.96 -30.61 5.50
CA ASN A 358 -20.46 -29.90 4.32
C ASN A 358 -20.33 -28.38 4.51
N SER A 359 -20.64 -27.85 5.69
CA SER A 359 -20.57 -26.42 5.98
C SER A 359 -19.14 -25.96 6.27
N ASN A 360 -18.82 -24.72 5.93
CA ASN A 360 -17.51 -24.13 6.25
C ASN A 360 -17.20 -24.13 7.76
N TYR A 361 -18.24 -24.05 8.61
CA TYR A 361 -18.09 -24.12 10.07
C TYR A 361 -17.66 -25.51 10.54
N TYR A 362 -18.16 -26.58 9.91
CA TYR A 362 -17.71 -27.94 10.25
C TYR A 362 -16.22 -28.13 9.92
N TYR A 363 -15.76 -27.64 8.75
CA TYR A 363 -14.33 -27.64 8.41
C TYR A 363 -13.50 -26.80 9.38
N GLN A 364 -14.00 -25.64 9.82
CA GLN A 364 -13.32 -24.80 10.80
C GLN A 364 -13.13 -25.55 12.14
N ILE A 365 -14.20 -26.14 12.67
CA ILE A 365 -14.21 -26.85 13.95
C ILE A 365 -13.33 -28.09 13.92
N GLN A 366 -13.42 -28.90 12.85
CA GLN A 366 -12.54 -30.07 12.69
C GLN A 366 -11.06 -29.68 12.62
N GLY A 367 -10.74 -28.58 11.94
CA GLY A 367 -9.38 -28.04 11.90
C GLY A 367 -8.90 -27.52 13.25
N GLN A 368 -9.73 -26.78 13.99
CA GLN A 368 -9.40 -26.32 15.34
C GLN A 368 -9.14 -27.51 16.28
N MET A 369 -9.98 -28.55 16.25
CA MET A 369 -9.79 -29.76 17.05
C MET A 369 -8.49 -30.49 16.71
N HIS A 370 -8.17 -30.67 15.43
CA HIS A 370 -6.92 -31.29 15.01
C HIS A 370 -5.68 -30.51 15.51
N ILE A 371 -5.68 -29.19 15.28
CA ILE A 371 -4.54 -28.32 15.60
C ILE A 371 -4.33 -28.22 17.11
N CYS A 372 -5.42 -28.12 17.88
CA CYS A 372 -5.36 -28.02 19.33
C CYS A 372 -5.18 -29.39 20.03
N LYS A 373 -5.18 -30.49 19.27
CA LYS A 373 -5.18 -31.89 19.76
C LYS A 373 -6.31 -32.17 20.75
N LYS A 374 -7.54 -31.82 20.35
CA LYS A 374 -8.79 -31.94 21.14
C LYS A 374 -9.76 -32.85 20.40
N THR A 375 -10.57 -33.62 21.12
CA THR A 375 -11.52 -34.54 20.47
C THR A 375 -12.96 -34.03 20.45
N LYS A 376 -13.27 -32.95 21.17
CA LYS A 376 -14.63 -32.43 21.31
C LYS A 376 -14.69 -30.92 21.12
N CYS A 377 -15.75 -30.46 20.47
CA CYS A 377 -16.10 -29.06 20.37
C CYS A 377 -17.57 -28.83 20.72
N TYR A 378 -17.86 -27.87 21.59
CA TYR A 378 -19.19 -27.32 21.71
C TYR A 378 -19.38 -26.23 20.66
N PHE A 379 -20.28 -26.47 19.71
CA PHE A 379 -20.72 -25.49 18.75
C PHE A 379 -21.95 -24.75 19.31
N VAL A 380 -21.80 -23.44 19.52
CA VAL A 380 -22.84 -22.61 20.12
C VAL A 380 -23.32 -21.57 19.12
N ILE A 381 -24.63 -21.53 18.89
CA ILE A 381 -25.28 -20.43 18.18
C ILE A 381 -26.05 -19.62 19.21
N TYR A 382 -25.71 -18.33 19.32
CA TYR A 382 -26.28 -17.44 20.31
C TYR A 382 -26.99 -16.24 19.69
N THR A 383 -28.14 -15.91 20.26
CA THR A 383 -28.90 -14.68 20.07
C THR A 383 -29.39 -14.19 21.43
N SER A 384 -29.89 -12.95 21.53
CA SER A 384 -30.46 -12.45 22.78
C SER A 384 -31.73 -13.18 23.25
N TYR A 385 -32.39 -13.93 22.36
CA TYR A 385 -33.66 -14.60 22.63
C TYR A 385 -33.51 -16.11 22.85
N TRP A 386 -32.55 -16.74 22.18
CA TRP A 386 -32.34 -18.18 22.24
C TRP A 386 -30.88 -18.56 22.00
N THR A 387 -30.53 -19.73 22.55
CA THR A 387 -29.21 -20.35 22.44
C THR A 387 -29.38 -21.79 21.96
N SER A 388 -28.56 -22.21 21.00
CA SER A 388 -28.47 -23.60 20.56
C SER A 388 -27.07 -24.12 20.78
N ILE A 389 -26.96 -25.29 21.41
CA ILE A 389 -25.68 -25.92 21.75
C ILE A 389 -25.68 -27.32 21.14
N GLU A 390 -24.68 -27.59 20.31
CA GLU A 390 -24.40 -28.90 19.75
C GLU A 390 -23.00 -29.34 20.16
N ARG A 391 -22.84 -30.61 20.52
CA ARG A 391 -21.53 -31.21 20.68
C ARG A 391 -21.11 -31.88 19.36
N VAL A 392 -19.96 -31.47 18.84
CA VAL A 392 -19.33 -32.04 17.65
C VAL A 392 -18.09 -32.80 18.10
N ASP A 393 -17.96 -34.06 17.68
CA ASP A 393 -16.78 -34.88 17.95
C ASP A 393 -15.79 -34.81 16.75
N TYR A 394 -14.51 -34.99 17.04
CA TYR A 394 -13.46 -35.03 16.03
C TYR A 394 -13.62 -36.24 15.11
N ASP A 395 -13.53 -35.99 13.81
CA ASP A 395 -13.75 -36.97 12.73
C ASP A 395 -12.43 -37.14 11.98
N ASP A 396 -11.62 -38.11 12.43
CA ASP A 396 -10.28 -38.34 11.88
C ASP A 396 -10.31 -38.75 10.41
N ASP A 397 -11.28 -39.59 10.01
CA ASP A 397 -11.48 -39.98 8.62
C ASP A 397 -11.80 -38.74 7.75
N PHE A 398 -12.63 -37.83 8.25
CA PHE A 398 -12.90 -36.58 7.55
C PHE A 398 -11.64 -35.70 7.41
N TRP A 399 -10.82 -35.59 8.45
CA TRP A 399 -9.55 -34.86 8.39
C TRP A 399 -8.62 -35.45 7.32
N GLN A 400 -8.34 -36.75 7.41
CA GLN A 400 -7.41 -37.46 6.53
C GLN A 400 -7.89 -37.49 5.07
N THR A 401 -9.19 -37.67 4.83
CA THR A 401 -9.72 -37.84 3.46
C THR A 401 -10.13 -36.54 2.79
N LYS A 402 -10.61 -35.52 3.54
CA LYS A 402 -11.19 -34.28 2.97
C LYS A 402 -10.35 -33.04 3.21
N MET A 403 -9.61 -32.95 4.32
CA MET A 403 -8.91 -31.74 4.74
C MET A 403 -7.41 -31.79 4.45
N ALA A 404 -6.68 -32.69 5.11
CA ALA A 404 -5.21 -32.73 5.07
C ALA A 404 -4.62 -32.72 3.65
N PRO A 405 -5.09 -33.54 2.68
CA PRO A 405 -4.52 -33.55 1.33
C PRO A 405 -4.70 -32.23 0.57
N LYS A 406 -5.76 -31.46 0.87
CA LYS A 406 -6.01 -30.16 0.24
C LYS A 406 -5.16 -29.07 0.89
N LEU A 407 -4.99 -29.12 2.21
CA LEU A 407 -4.21 -28.16 2.97
C LEU A 407 -2.72 -28.26 2.61
N GLU A 408 -2.16 -29.47 2.58
CA GLU A 408 -0.77 -29.69 2.17
C GLU A 408 -0.53 -29.21 0.73
N LYS A 409 -1.41 -29.59 -0.21
CA LYS A 409 -1.30 -29.17 -1.61
C LYS A 409 -1.41 -27.66 -1.80
N SER A 410 -2.07 -26.95 -0.90
CA SER A 410 -2.22 -25.49 -0.98
C SER A 410 -0.98 -24.72 -0.52
N VAL A 411 -0.12 -25.34 0.27
CA VAL A 411 1.09 -24.72 0.85
C VAL A 411 2.33 -25.04 0.02
N PHE A 412 2.41 -26.23 -0.57
CA PHE A 412 3.55 -26.66 -1.40
C PHE A 412 3.33 -26.45 -2.91
N LYS A 413 2.37 -25.62 -3.29
CA LYS A 413 2.13 -25.16 -4.67
C LYS A 413 2.48 -23.70 -4.80
#